data_AF-A0AAV6UEF3-F1
#
_entry.id   AF-A0AAV6UEF3-F1
#
_cell.length_a   1.000
_cell.length_b   1.000
_cell.length_c   1.000
_cell.angle_alpha   90.00
_cell.angle_beta   90.00
_cell.angle_gamma   90.00
#
_symmetry.space_group_name_H-M   'P 1'
#
loop_
_entity.id
_entity.type
_entity.pdbx_description
1 polymer ?
#
loop_
_entity_poly.entity_id
_entity_poly.type
_entity_poly.pdbx_seq_one_letter_code
_entity_poly.pdbx_strand_id
1 'polypeptide(L)'
;MAHELEEILYDTPVQLNIDTGRIKLFNLQRAIKLLKCGKAAGSDNLPGELFKESSKTALKKLTDLLNKISEEGVIPDDWNEGMLIK
;
A
#
# COMPACT_ATOMS: atom_id res chain seq x y z
N MET A 1 -16.38 -47.04 1.61
CA MET A 1 -14.98 -46.61 1.83
C MET A 1 -15.01 -45.11 1.80
N ALA A 2 -15.13 -44.52 2.99
CA ALA A 2 -14.95 -43.09 3.23
C ALA A 2 -13.46 -42.75 3.14
N HIS A 3 -13.14 -41.45 3.06
CA HIS A 3 -11.90 -40.83 2.58
C HIS A 3 -11.94 -40.68 1.04
N GLU A 4 -11.94 -39.49 0.46
CA GLU A 4 -11.25 -38.27 0.87
C GLU A 4 -12.18 -37.05 0.81
N LEU A 5 -12.38 -36.45 1.98
CA LEU A 5 -12.78 -35.07 2.11
C LEU A 5 -11.58 -34.24 1.63
N GLU A 6 -11.59 -33.76 0.39
CA GLU A 6 -10.81 -32.58 0.04
C GLU A 6 -11.46 -31.38 0.74
N GLU A 7 -11.11 -31.26 2.02
CA GLU A 7 -11.31 -30.07 2.83
C GLU A 7 -10.44 -28.98 2.19
N ILE A 8 -11.01 -28.29 1.20
CA ILE A 8 -10.51 -27.03 0.71
C ILE A 8 -10.41 -26.12 1.92
N LEU A 9 -9.18 -25.94 2.39
CA LEU A 9 -8.79 -25.11 3.51
C LEU A 9 -9.32 -23.70 3.22
N TYR A 10 -10.52 -23.39 3.71
CA TYR A 10 -11.04 -22.03 3.69
C TYR A 10 -10.00 -21.19 4.43
N ASP A 11 -9.40 -20.23 3.73
CA ASP A 11 -8.53 -19.22 4.33
C ASP A 11 -9.38 -18.46 5.34
N THR A 12 -9.33 -18.90 6.60
CA THR A 12 -10.09 -18.29 7.68
C THR A 12 -9.72 -16.81 7.71
N PRO A 13 -10.69 -15.89 7.59
CA PRO A 13 -10.39 -14.47 7.55
C PRO A 13 -9.62 -14.08 8.81
N VAL A 14 -8.34 -13.72 8.64
CA VAL A 14 -7.53 -13.21 9.73
C VAL A 14 -8.15 -11.89 10.18
N GLN A 15 -8.76 -11.88 11.35
CA GLN A 15 -9.21 -10.63 11.97
C GLN A 15 -7.99 -9.87 12.47
N LEU A 16 -7.53 -8.95 11.63
CA LEU A 16 -6.45 -8.03 11.98
C LEU A 16 -7.02 -6.92 12.87
N ASN A 17 -6.42 -6.72 14.05
CA ASN A 17 -6.70 -5.57 14.90
C ASN A 17 -5.99 -4.32 14.34
N ILE A 18 -6.49 -3.81 13.22
CA ILE A 18 -5.95 -2.63 12.53
C ILE A 18 -7.03 -1.55 12.39
N ASP A 19 -6.62 -0.30 12.60
CA ASP A 19 -7.49 0.85 12.35
C ASP A 19 -7.62 1.07 10.84
N THR A 20 -8.79 0.72 10.29
CA THR A 20 -9.15 0.95 8.88
C THR A 20 -9.86 2.30 8.69
N GLY A 21 -9.83 3.18 9.69
CA GLY A 21 -10.35 4.52 9.59
C GLY A 21 -9.52 5.41 8.64
N ARG A 22 -10.00 6.64 8.46
CA ARG A 22 -9.37 7.62 7.57
C ARG A 22 -7.90 7.84 7.93
N ILE A 23 -7.02 7.70 6.94
CA ILE A 23 -5.59 7.94 7.06
C ILE A 23 -5.37 9.41 7.42
N LYS A 24 -4.77 9.63 8.60
CA LYS A 24 -4.40 10.96 9.09
C LYS A 24 -3.07 11.40 8.49
N LEU A 25 -2.92 12.69 8.19
CA LEU A 25 -1.69 13.26 7.61
C LEU A 25 -0.43 12.91 8.43
N PHE A 26 -0.53 12.90 9.77
CA PHE A 26 0.62 12.59 10.63
C PHE A 26 1.07 11.12 10.51
N ASN A 27 0.13 10.19 10.28
CA ASN A 27 0.43 8.77 10.05
C ASN A 27 1.21 8.61 8.74
N LEU A 28 0.75 9.28 7.67
CA LEU A 28 1.44 9.27 6.39
C LEU A 28 2.85 9.88 6.49
N GLN A 29 2.99 11.02 7.19
CA GLN A 29 4.30 11.64 7.43
C GLN A 29 5.26 10.69 8.15
N ARG A 30 4.77 9.90 9.11
CA ARG A 30 5.59 8.90 9.81
C ARG A 30 5.95 7.74 8.88
N ALA A 31 5.00 7.25 8.09
CA ALA A 31 5.23 6.17 7.14
C ALA A 31 6.28 6.55 6.08
N ILE A 32 6.19 7.76 5.53
CA ILE A 32 7.14 8.26 4.52
C ILE A 32 8.58 8.31 5.06
N LYS A 33 8.76 8.68 6.33
CA LYS A 33 10.09 8.67 6.96
C LYS A 33 10.71 7.27 7.02
N LEU A 34 9.87 6.22 7.08
CA LEU A 34 10.29 4.83 7.12
C LEU A 34 10.58 4.23 5.73
N LEU A 35 10.29 4.95 4.64
CA LEU A 35 10.65 4.51 3.29
C LEU A 35 12.17 4.28 3.19
N LYS A 36 12.57 3.22 2.48
CA LYS A 36 13.99 2.94 2.25
C LYS A 36 14.53 3.88 1.19
N CYS A 37 15.76 4.35 1.38
CA CYS A 37 16.54 5.09 0.38
C CYS A 37 17.42 4.12 -0.41
N GLY A 38 17.86 4.50 -1.61
CA GLY A 38 18.72 3.73 -2.50
C GLY A 38 18.03 2.50 -3.09
N LYS A 39 16.69 2.51 -3.15
CA LYS A 39 15.90 1.46 -3.79
C LYS A 39 15.48 1.90 -5.19
N ALA A 40 15.28 0.91 -6.07
CA ALA A 40 14.75 1.17 -7.40
C ALA A 40 13.38 1.85 -7.27
N ALA A 41 13.16 2.89 -8.08
CA ALA A 41 11.86 3.51 -8.22
C ALA A 41 10.89 2.56 -8.93
N GLY A 42 9.58 2.83 -8.81
CA GLY A 42 8.57 2.13 -9.59
C GLY A 42 8.64 2.51 -11.08
N SER A 43 7.64 2.05 -11.84
CA SER A 43 7.44 2.44 -13.25
C SER A 43 7.24 3.96 -13.42
N ASP A 44 6.83 4.63 -12.34
CA ASP A 44 6.69 6.09 -12.24
C ASP A 44 8.02 6.86 -12.12
N ASN A 45 9.14 6.14 -11.92
CA ASN A 45 10.46 6.69 -11.69
C ASN A 45 10.54 7.65 -10.48
N LEU A 46 9.64 7.48 -9.48
CA LEU A 46 9.64 8.26 -8.25
C LEU A 46 10.35 7.49 -7.12
N PRO A 47 11.57 7.90 -6.72
CA PRO A 47 12.30 7.23 -5.65
C PRO A 47 11.74 7.56 -4.26
N GLY A 48 11.98 6.69 -3.28
CA GLY A 48 11.52 6.86 -1.89
C GLY A 48 11.98 8.18 -1.25
N GLU A 49 13.16 8.67 -1.61
CA GLU A 49 13.76 9.92 -1.19
C GLU A 49 12.94 11.14 -1.59
N LEU A 50 12.32 11.11 -2.77
CA LEU A 50 11.49 12.21 -3.26
C LEU A 50 10.31 12.45 -2.31
N PHE A 51 9.71 11.37 -1.80
CA PHE A 51 8.62 11.46 -0.84
C PHE A 51 9.08 12.03 0.51
N LYS A 52 10.32 11.76 0.93
CA LYS A 52 10.88 12.30 2.17
C LYS A 52 11.10 13.81 2.11
N GLU A 53 11.49 14.32 0.95
CA GLU A 53 11.67 15.76 0.68
C GLU A 53 10.36 16.48 0.28
N SER A 54 9.23 15.76 0.29
CA SER A 54 7.96 16.33 -0.15
C SER A 54 7.41 17.38 0.80
N SER A 55 6.88 18.47 0.22
CA SER A 55 6.22 19.53 0.98
C SER A 55 4.96 19.03 1.70
N LYS A 56 4.57 19.71 2.78
CA LYS A 56 3.31 19.42 3.50
C LYS A 56 2.09 19.44 2.58
N THR A 57 2.09 20.28 1.55
CA THR A 57 1.00 20.35 0.55
C THR A 57 0.94 19.10 -0.31
N ALA A 58 2.09 18.58 -0.75
CA ALA A 58 2.14 17.31 -1.49
C ALA A 58 1.66 16.14 -0.62
N LEU A 59 2.08 16.10 0.65
CA LEU A 59 1.64 15.06 1.59
C LEU A 59 0.13 15.10 1.88
N LYS A 60 -0.48 16.29 1.93
CA LYS A 60 -1.94 16.42 2.03
C LYS A 60 -2.64 15.81 0.82
N LYS A 61 -2.22 16.17 -0.40
CA LYS A 61 -2.78 15.60 -1.64
C LYS A 61 -2.63 14.08 -1.67
N LEU A 62 -1.48 13.55 -1.25
CA LEU A 62 -1.25 12.12 -1.17
C LEU A 62 -2.16 11.45 -0.12
N THR A 63 -2.38 12.10 1.02
CA THR A 63 -3.32 11.62 2.05
C THR A 63 -4.75 11.55 1.51
N ASP A 64 -5.19 12.56 0.76
CA ASP A 64 -6.53 12.58 0.17
C ASP A 64 -6.68 11.48 -0.89
N LEU A 65 -5.66 11.27 -1.73
CA LEU A 65 -5.64 10.20 -2.72
C LEU A 65 -5.73 8.81 -2.08
N LEU A 66 -4.92 8.54 -1.05
CA LEU A 66 -4.92 7.25 -0.36
C LEU A 66 -6.26 6.97 0.35
N ASN A 67 -6.86 8.00 0.94
CA ASN A 67 -8.20 7.85 1.53
C ASN A 67 -9.25 7.56 0.46
N LYS A 68 -9.18 8.23 -0.70
CA LYS A 68 -10.09 7.97 -1.81
C LYS A 68 -9.99 6.52 -2.28
N ILE A 69 -8.76 6.00 -2.47
CA ILE A 69 -8.52 4.60 -2.83
C ILE A 69 -9.10 3.65 -1.79
N SER A 70 -8.91 3.95 -0.50
CA SER A 70 -9.45 3.13 0.60
C SER A 70 -10.98 3.17 0.71
N GLU A 71 -11.61 4.30 0.40
CA GLU A 71 -13.07 4.50 0.46
C GLU A 71 -13.77 3.86 -0.75
N GLU A 72 -13.18 3.98 -1.94
CA GLU A 72 -13.74 3.43 -3.19
C GLU A 72 -13.43 1.94 -3.37
N GLY A 73 -12.37 1.43 -2.70
CA GLY A 73 -11.90 0.05 -2.86
C GLY A 73 -11.31 -0.23 -4.26
N VAL A 74 -11.02 0.82 -5.03
CA VAL A 74 -10.46 0.71 -6.39
C VAL A 74 -8.95 0.86 -6.31
N ILE A 75 -8.24 -0.25 -6.56
CA ILE A 75 -6.79 -0.28 -6.60
C ILE A 75 -6.34 -0.05 -8.06
N PRO A 76 -5.28 0.74 -8.31
CA PRO A 76 -4.73 0.89 -9.65
C PRO A 76 -4.19 -0.43 -10.19
N ASP A 77 -4.46 -0.73 -11.47
CA ASP A 77 -3.97 -1.95 -12.13
C ASP A 77 -2.44 -2.03 -12.10
N ASP A 78 -1.76 -0.88 -12.21
CA ASP A 78 -0.30 -0.73 -12.14
C ASP A 78 0.31 -1.31 -10.85
N TRP A 79 -0.45 -1.45 -9.77
CA TRP A 79 0.05 -2.05 -8.52
C TRP A 79 0.35 -3.55 -8.66
N ASN A 80 -0.19 -4.20 -9.69
CA ASN A 80 0.08 -5.59 -10.03
C ASN A 80 1.26 -5.74 -11.01
N GLU A 81 1.87 -4.64 -11.44
CA GLU A 81 2.99 -4.64 -12.38
C GLU A 81 4.34 -4.49 -11.66
N GLY A 82 5.32 -5.29 -12.07
CA GLY A 82 6.70 -5.20 -11.58
C GLY A 82 7.69 -5.19 -12.74
N MET A 83 8.52 -4.14 -12.84
CA MET A 83 9.56 -4.06 -13.87
C MET A 83 10.84 -4.72 -13.36
N LEU A 84 11.24 -5.83 -14.01
CA LEU A 84 12.51 -6.50 -13.78
C LEU A 84 13.52 -6.05 -14.82
N ILE A 85 14.54 -5.28 -14.38
CA ILE A 85 15.64 -4.85 -15.24
C ILE A 85 16.80 -5.85 -15.05
N LYS A 86 17.30 -6.39 -16.16
CA LYS A 86 18.41 -7.34 -16.21
C LYS A 86 19.74 -6.64 -16.50
#